data_AF-A0A399CU41-F1
#
_entry.id   AF-A0A399CU41-F1
#
_cell.length_a   1.000
_cell.length_b   1.000
_cell.length_c   1.000
_cell.angle_alpha   90.00
_cell.angle_beta   90.00
_cell.angle_gamma   90.00
#
_symmetry.space_group_name_H-M   'P 1'
#
loop_
_entity.id
_entity.type
_entity.pdbx_description
1 polymer ?
#
loop_
_entity_poly.entity_id
_entity_poly.type
_entity_poly.pdbx_seq_one_letter_code
_entity_poly.pdbx_strand_id
1 'polypeptide(L)'
;NGGGSGSWGPASDGHYHVKNVIIKDNVIFDSNRGICFSDPGGLPYSVENATISGNILYDIGKSPTGDTEYGNYYYISKNVTFDKNTIVGVNKASRWFAHNSSELDMSVSCNVIINSYEMTGTRDETTTVENNTFYNTTRQDVGDGTYYASDTSAHMSNLVFTTDTYTNSPRNITLPGVVTTASSPHANGCFGSLPGQAANPSPSNDSTGVAINTDLSWTADSSAVSHDVYFGASNPPAFVRNQAGTSYAPG
;
A
#
# COMPACT_ATOMS: atom_id res chain seq x y z
N ASN A 1 20.90 -12.31 12.37
CA ASN A 1 22.34 -12.13 12.62
C ASN A 1 23.03 -11.70 11.33
N GLY A 2 23.24 -10.40 11.22
CA GLY A 2 24.08 -9.71 10.23
C GLY A 2 24.26 -8.30 10.77
N GLY A 3 25.43 -8.03 11.35
CA GLY A 3 25.71 -6.81 12.12
C GLY A 3 26.28 -5.70 11.25
N GLY A 4 25.95 -4.45 11.61
CA GLY A 4 26.61 -3.25 11.09
C GLY A 4 25.75 -2.00 11.27
N SER A 5 26.11 -1.18 12.26
CA SER A 5 25.54 0.15 12.60
C SER A 5 24.05 0.21 12.94
N GLY A 6 23.69 0.05 14.22
CA GLY A 6 22.74 0.88 15.00
C GLY A 6 21.35 1.29 14.45
N SER A 7 20.97 0.88 13.25
CA SER A 7 19.73 1.17 12.54
C SER A 7 18.94 -0.13 12.57
N TRP A 8 17.70 -0.06 13.08
CA TRP A 8 16.76 -1.18 12.97
C TRP A 8 16.62 -1.44 11.46
N GLY A 9 16.85 -2.67 11.00
CA GLY A 9 16.91 -2.97 9.56
C GLY A 9 15.61 -2.66 8.81
N PRO A 10 15.60 -2.72 7.47
CA PRO A 10 14.38 -2.58 6.69
C PRO A 10 13.32 -3.60 7.08
N ALA A 11 12.05 -3.24 6.92
CA ALA A 11 10.93 -4.15 7.17
C ALA A 11 10.95 -5.35 6.20
N SER A 12 11.41 -5.11 4.97
CA SER A 12 11.70 -6.15 3.99
C SER A 12 13.03 -5.81 3.30
N ASP A 13 13.94 -6.77 3.26
CA ASP A 13 15.25 -6.64 2.60
C ASP A 13 15.48 -7.73 1.57
N GLY A 14 16.28 -7.43 0.56
CA GLY A 14 16.76 -8.41 -0.42
C GLY A 14 18.16 -8.06 -0.90
N HIS A 15 19.04 -9.06 -0.92
CA HIS A 15 20.43 -8.92 -1.32
C HIS A 15 20.77 -9.94 -2.42
N TYR A 16 21.85 -9.70 -3.16
CA TYR A 16 22.46 -10.69 -4.07
C TYR A 16 21.55 -11.20 -5.21
N HIS A 17 21.02 -10.28 -6.02
CA HIS A 17 20.26 -10.57 -7.26
C HIS A 17 18.99 -11.40 -7.05
N VAL A 18 18.12 -10.93 -6.17
CA VAL A 18 16.78 -11.51 -5.96
C VAL A 18 15.95 -11.34 -7.25
N LYS A 19 15.17 -12.34 -7.63
CA LYS A 19 14.38 -12.32 -8.88
C LYS A 19 12.91 -12.64 -8.66
N ASN A 20 12.05 -12.03 -9.48
CA ASN A 20 10.62 -12.36 -9.58
C ASN A 20 9.90 -12.20 -8.24
N VAL A 21 10.10 -11.05 -7.61
CA VAL A 21 9.55 -10.75 -6.28
C VAL A 21 8.20 -10.06 -6.41
N ILE A 22 7.22 -10.47 -5.61
CA ILE A 22 5.93 -9.80 -5.49
C ILE A 22 5.68 -9.49 -4.03
N ILE A 23 5.56 -8.19 -3.70
CA ILE A 23 5.15 -7.70 -2.38
C ILE A 23 3.87 -6.90 -2.60
N LYS A 24 2.73 -7.50 -2.27
CA LYS A 24 1.44 -6.88 -2.51
C LYS A 24 0.48 -6.97 -1.33
N ASP A 25 -0.37 -5.95 -1.21
CA ASP A 25 -1.49 -5.91 -0.26
C ASP A 25 -1.03 -6.07 1.21
N ASN A 26 0.16 -5.57 1.54
CA ASN A 26 0.71 -5.62 2.90
C ASN A 26 0.51 -4.31 3.66
N VAL A 27 0.59 -4.39 4.99
CA VAL A 27 0.72 -3.24 5.88
C VAL A 27 2.11 -3.28 6.51
N ILE A 28 2.95 -2.30 6.17
CA ILE A 28 4.31 -2.11 6.68
C ILE A 28 4.31 -0.84 7.52
N PHE A 29 4.66 -0.93 8.80
CA PHE A 29 4.54 0.22 9.70
C PHE A 29 5.66 0.29 10.74
N ASP A 30 5.92 1.49 11.25
CA ASP A 30 6.85 1.81 12.35
C ASP A 30 8.25 1.19 12.16
N SER A 31 8.77 1.29 10.94
CA SER A 31 10.08 0.73 10.58
C SER A 31 11.05 1.82 10.16
N ASN A 32 12.34 1.62 10.43
CA ASN A 32 13.35 2.58 10.00
C ASN A 32 13.45 2.65 8.47
N ARG A 33 13.30 1.53 7.77
CA ARG A 33 13.10 1.48 6.30
C ARG A 33 11.93 0.56 5.96
N GLY A 34 11.27 0.85 4.85
CA GLY A 34 10.20 0.05 4.27
C GLY A 34 10.76 -1.15 3.51
N ILE A 35 10.64 -1.11 2.19
CA ILE A 35 11.09 -2.19 1.30
C ILE A 35 12.41 -1.80 0.66
N CYS A 36 13.44 -2.62 0.87
CA CYS A 36 14.79 -2.36 0.40
C CYS A 36 15.34 -3.55 -0.38
N PHE A 37 16.06 -3.26 -1.46
CA PHE A 37 16.96 -4.20 -2.12
C PHE A 37 18.32 -3.54 -2.27
N SER A 38 19.38 -4.22 -1.83
CA SER A 38 20.72 -3.66 -1.78
C SER A 38 21.80 -4.72 -2.02
N ASP A 39 23.07 -4.29 -2.07
CA ASP A 39 24.25 -5.15 -2.22
C ASP A 39 24.11 -6.26 -3.29
N PRO A 40 24.34 -5.95 -4.57
CA PRO A 40 24.35 -6.98 -5.61
C PRO A 40 25.49 -8.00 -5.44
N GLY A 41 26.50 -7.76 -4.59
CA GLY A 41 27.61 -8.69 -4.37
C GLY A 41 28.39 -9.09 -5.63
N GLY A 42 28.56 -8.16 -6.58
CA GLY A 42 29.22 -8.42 -7.87
C GLY A 42 28.31 -9.02 -8.94
N LEU A 43 27.04 -9.23 -8.65
CA LEU A 43 26.03 -9.60 -9.64
C LEU A 43 25.49 -8.35 -10.37
N PRO A 44 24.78 -8.51 -11.50
CA PRO A 44 24.29 -7.37 -12.27
C PRO A 44 23.33 -6.45 -11.51
N TYR A 45 22.48 -7.01 -10.64
CA TYR A 45 21.43 -6.28 -9.92
C TYR A 45 21.27 -6.78 -8.48
N SER A 46 20.78 -5.96 -7.56
CA SER A 46 20.28 -6.40 -6.25
C SER A 46 18.94 -7.11 -6.39
N VAL A 47 18.09 -6.60 -7.31
CA VAL A 47 16.79 -7.17 -7.64
C VAL A 47 16.45 -6.99 -9.12
N GLU A 48 15.81 -8.01 -9.70
CA GLU A 48 15.32 -8.02 -11.09
C GLU A 48 13.89 -8.57 -11.14
N ASN A 49 12.99 -7.89 -11.86
CA ASN A 49 11.56 -8.25 -11.96
C ASN A 49 10.86 -8.25 -10.60
N ALA A 50 10.70 -7.07 -10.00
CA ALA A 50 9.98 -6.93 -8.73
C ALA A 50 8.70 -6.11 -8.90
N THR A 51 7.61 -6.54 -8.24
CA THR A 51 6.34 -5.81 -8.18
C THR A 51 5.99 -5.53 -6.73
N ILE A 52 5.89 -4.24 -6.40
CA ILE A 52 5.52 -3.72 -5.09
C ILE A 52 4.22 -2.93 -5.29
N SER A 53 3.09 -3.57 -4.99
CA SER A 53 1.78 -3.06 -5.38
C SER A 53 0.75 -3.08 -4.26
N GLY A 54 -0.04 -2.01 -4.10
CA GLY A 54 -1.19 -2.03 -3.17
C GLY A 54 -0.82 -2.10 -1.69
N ASN A 55 0.42 -1.78 -1.32
CA ASN A 55 0.84 -1.82 0.09
C ASN A 55 0.54 -0.51 0.81
N ILE A 56 0.28 -0.60 2.11
CA ILE A 56 0.25 0.54 3.03
C ILE A 56 1.61 0.60 3.74
N LEU A 57 2.31 1.73 3.61
CA LEU A 57 3.58 2.01 4.27
C LEU A 57 3.43 3.20 5.22
N TYR A 58 3.47 2.94 6.52
CA TYR A 58 3.17 3.92 7.56
C TYR A 58 4.39 4.19 8.45
N ASP A 59 4.77 5.45 8.62
CA ASP A 59 5.92 5.89 9.41
C ASP A 59 7.21 5.10 9.14
N ILE A 60 7.48 4.83 7.86
CA ILE A 60 8.75 4.26 7.41
C ILE A 60 9.80 5.35 7.18
N GLY A 61 11.09 5.03 7.13
CA GLY A 61 12.15 5.95 6.67
C GLY A 61 12.76 6.84 7.76
N LYS A 62 12.73 6.42 9.03
CA LYS A 62 13.07 7.22 10.21
C LYS A 62 14.32 6.73 10.94
N SER A 63 15.43 7.47 10.84
CA SER A 63 16.64 7.15 11.62
C SER A 63 16.43 7.37 13.13
N PRO A 64 16.89 6.44 13.99
CA PRO A 64 17.05 6.67 15.43
C PRO A 64 18.00 7.82 15.78
N THR A 65 18.91 8.20 14.86
CA THR A 65 19.93 9.25 15.08
C THR A 65 19.48 10.65 14.63
N GLY A 66 18.25 10.79 14.12
CA GLY A 66 17.71 12.07 13.65
C GLY A 66 18.00 12.41 12.19
N ASP A 67 18.69 11.52 11.46
CA ASP A 67 18.90 11.65 10.02
C ASP A 67 17.71 11.11 9.21
N THR A 68 17.67 11.51 7.94
CA THR A 68 16.69 11.02 6.95
C THR A 68 17.17 9.69 6.37
N GLU A 69 16.44 8.58 6.57
CA GLU A 69 16.73 7.30 5.91
C GLU A 69 15.96 7.15 4.58
N TYR A 70 16.36 6.15 3.78
CA TYR A 70 15.67 5.76 2.56
C TYR A 70 14.49 4.85 2.92
N GLY A 71 13.26 5.36 2.78
CA GLY A 71 12.04 4.61 3.06
C GLY A 71 11.91 3.40 2.16
N ASN A 72 11.87 3.60 0.84
CA ASN A 72 11.93 2.50 -0.13
C ASN A 72 13.13 2.72 -1.06
N TYR A 73 13.88 1.66 -1.33
CA TYR A 73 15.14 1.74 -2.06
C TYR A 73 15.47 0.46 -2.81
N TYR A 74 15.94 0.56 -4.05
CA TYR A 74 16.14 -0.60 -4.92
C TYR A 74 17.50 -0.53 -5.62
N TYR A 75 18.58 -0.45 -4.85
CA TYR A 75 19.92 -0.14 -5.34
C TYR A 75 20.35 -1.05 -6.49
N ILE A 76 20.69 -0.48 -7.65
CA ILE A 76 21.13 -1.26 -8.82
C ILE A 76 20.09 -2.35 -9.13
N SER A 77 18.97 -1.96 -9.70
CA SER A 77 17.86 -2.88 -9.98
C SER A 77 17.39 -2.80 -11.42
N LYS A 78 16.60 -3.78 -11.83
CA LYS A 78 16.01 -3.80 -13.16
C LYS A 78 14.55 -4.25 -13.14
N ASN A 79 13.70 -3.58 -13.93
CA ASN A 79 12.30 -3.94 -14.11
C ASN A 79 11.54 -4.03 -12.78
N VAL A 80 11.49 -2.89 -12.08
CA VAL A 80 10.81 -2.76 -10.79
C VAL A 80 9.54 -1.94 -10.97
N THR A 81 8.39 -2.49 -10.58
CA THR A 81 7.13 -1.76 -10.49
C THR A 81 6.84 -1.41 -9.03
N PHE A 82 6.64 -0.13 -8.74
CA PHE A 82 6.19 0.39 -7.46
C PHE A 82 4.90 1.18 -7.67
N ASP A 83 3.76 0.51 -7.58
CA ASP A 83 2.47 1.10 -7.93
C ASP A 83 1.39 0.96 -6.85
N LYS A 84 0.42 1.90 -6.84
CA LYS A 84 -0.79 1.80 -6.01
C LYS A 84 -0.52 1.66 -4.50
N ASN A 85 0.64 2.09 -4.03
CA ASN A 85 0.97 2.07 -2.61
C ASN A 85 0.48 3.35 -1.93
N THR A 86 0.06 3.24 -0.68
CA THR A 86 -0.24 4.40 0.19
C THR A 86 0.89 4.57 1.18
N ILE A 87 1.58 5.70 1.11
CA ILE A 87 2.70 6.03 1.98
C ILE A 87 2.33 7.22 2.85
N VAL A 88 2.40 7.04 4.18
CA VAL A 88 2.04 8.07 5.16
C VAL A 88 3.18 8.26 6.14
N GLY A 89 3.77 9.46 6.17
CA GLY A 89 4.79 9.84 7.16
C GLY A 89 4.18 10.58 8.35
N VAL A 90 4.64 10.32 9.58
CA VAL A 90 4.11 11.01 10.77
C VAL A 90 4.86 12.32 11.03
N ASN A 91 6.13 12.43 10.64
CA ASN A 91 6.99 13.56 11.01
C ASN A 91 7.69 14.28 9.84
N LYS A 92 7.32 14.04 8.58
CA LYS A 92 7.96 14.63 7.39
C LYS A 92 9.50 14.48 7.33
N ALA A 93 10.09 13.57 8.09
CA ALA A 93 11.53 13.33 8.10
C ALA A 93 11.94 12.17 7.18
N SER A 94 10.96 11.44 6.65
CA SER A 94 11.22 10.22 5.90
C SER A 94 11.23 10.49 4.41
N ARG A 95 12.23 9.95 3.69
CA ARG A 95 12.19 9.88 2.23
C ARG A 95 11.32 8.70 1.83
N TRP A 96 10.15 8.92 1.25
CA TRP A 96 9.27 7.81 0.90
C TRP A 96 9.89 6.90 -0.17
N PHE A 97 10.73 7.46 -1.05
CA PHE A 97 11.32 6.71 -2.15
C PHE A 97 12.68 7.27 -2.55
N ALA A 98 13.62 6.39 -2.84
CA ALA A 98 14.95 6.73 -3.29
C ALA A 98 15.31 5.92 -4.54
N HIS A 99 15.86 6.62 -5.53
CA HIS A 99 16.34 6.05 -6.78
C HIS A 99 17.62 6.78 -7.19
N ASN A 100 18.31 6.24 -8.18
CA ASN A 100 19.47 6.80 -8.83
C ASN A 100 19.50 6.27 -10.29
N SER A 101 20.62 6.46 -10.98
CA SER A 101 20.73 6.13 -12.40
C SER A 101 21.04 4.65 -12.65
N SER A 102 20.97 3.82 -11.61
CA SER A 102 21.24 2.38 -11.70
C SER A 102 19.98 1.52 -11.55
N GLU A 103 18.83 2.15 -11.27
CA GLU A 103 17.51 1.53 -11.32
C GLU A 103 16.97 1.66 -12.74
N LEU A 104 17.07 0.56 -13.49
CA LEU A 104 16.71 0.49 -14.91
C LEU A 104 15.29 -0.05 -15.07
N ASP A 105 14.54 0.47 -16.04
CA ASP A 105 13.18 0.06 -16.37
C ASP A 105 12.24 0.08 -15.15
N MET A 106 12.44 1.03 -14.22
CA MET A 106 11.59 1.16 -13.03
C MET A 106 10.35 2.02 -13.33
N SER A 107 9.18 1.60 -12.85
CA SER A 107 7.96 2.40 -12.89
C SER A 107 7.48 2.71 -11.48
N VAL A 108 7.44 4.00 -11.13
CA VAL A 108 6.91 4.51 -9.87
C VAL A 108 5.63 5.27 -10.18
N SER A 109 4.48 4.61 -10.05
CA SER A 109 3.23 5.19 -10.52
C SER A 109 2.05 4.99 -9.59
N CYS A 110 1.04 5.85 -9.70
CA CYS A 110 -0.25 5.58 -9.06
C CYS A 110 -0.21 5.49 -7.52
N ASN A 111 0.81 6.03 -6.86
CA ASN A 111 0.95 5.98 -5.40
C ASN A 111 0.26 7.19 -4.75
N VAL A 112 -0.09 7.05 -3.47
CA VAL A 112 -0.59 8.14 -2.62
C VAL A 112 0.46 8.46 -1.57
N ILE A 113 0.99 9.68 -1.58
CA ILE A 113 2.07 10.10 -0.68
C ILE A 113 1.57 11.23 0.21
N ILE A 114 1.47 10.96 1.51
CA ILE A 114 0.90 11.87 2.51
C ILE A 114 1.97 12.18 3.56
N ASN A 115 2.21 13.46 3.83
CA ASN A 115 3.10 13.93 4.91
C ASN A 115 4.52 13.32 4.87
N SER A 116 5.03 12.99 3.68
CA SER A 116 6.38 12.48 3.49
C SER A 116 7.33 13.59 3.00
N TYR A 117 8.64 13.45 3.19
CA TYR A 117 9.57 14.54 2.93
C TYR A 117 9.87 14.71 1.44
N GLU A 118 10.61 13.74 0.89
CA GLU A 118 11.10 13.81 -0.48
C GLU A 118 11.25 12.45 -1.16
N MET A 119 11.07 12.46 -2.49
CA MET A 119 11.66 11.46 -3.39
C MET A 119 13.05 11.97 -3.77
N THR A 120 14.08 11.12 -3.72
CA THR A 120 15.47 11.57 -3.89
C THR A 120 16.26 10.79 -4.92
N GLY A 121 17.24 11.50 -5.50
CA GLY A 121 18.25 11.01 -6.42
C GLY A 121 17.90 11.25 -7.89
N THR A 122 18.74 10.75 -8.80
CA THR A 122 18.68 11.04 -10.24
C THR A 122 18.24 9.79 -10.99
N ARG A 123 17.04 9.78 -11.58
CA ARG A 123 16.55 8.60 -12.30
C ARG A 123 17.37 8.28 -13.56
N ASP A 124 17.40 7.00 -13.90
CA ASP A 124 17.78 6.56 -15.25
C ASP A 124 16.74 7.02 -16.30
N GLU A 125 17.14 7.13 -17.56
CA GLU A 125 16.26 7.55 -18.67
C GLU A 125 15.10 6.58 -18.93
N THR A 126 15.26 5.30 -18.56
CA THR A 126 14.24 4.27 -18.70
C THR A 126 13.23 4.25 -17.54
N THR A 127 13.49 5.00 -16.47
CA THR A 127 12.67 5.00 -15.27
C THR A 127 11.59 6.07 -15.33
N THR A 128 10.34 5.66 -15.07
CA THR A 128 9.17 6.54 -15.13
C THR A 128 8.61 6.83 -13.74
N VAL A 129 8.18 8.08 -13.55
CA VAL A 129 7.51 8.55 -12.33
C VAL A 129 6.29 9.35 -12.76
N GLU A 130 5.10 8.79 -12.56
CA GLU A 130 3.88 9.36 -13.13
C GLU A 130 2.64 9.03 -12.30
N ASN A 131 1.61 9.87 -12.39
CA ASN A 131 0.29 9.61 -11.77
C ASN A 131 0.34 9.34 -10.25
N ASN A 132 1.39 9.78 -9.57
CA ASN A 132 1.46 9.78 -8.11
C ASN A 132 0.74 11.02 -7.59
N THR A 133 0.04 10.87 -6.47
CA THR A 133 -0.68 11.97 -5.82
C THR A 133 -0.02 12.30 -4.49
N PHE A 134 0.10 13.59 -4.19
CA PHE A 134 0.90 14.08 -3.08
C PHE A 134 0.08 14.99 -2.19
N TYR A 135 0.21 14.87 -0.88
CA TYR A 135 -0.33 15.83 0.08
C TYR A 135 0.75 16.19 1.08
N ASN A 136 0.92 17.49 1.32
CA ASN A 136 1.83 18.01 2.33
C ASN A 136 3.26 17.44 2.22
N THR A 137 3.73 17.26 0.98
CA THR A 137 5.04 16.68 0.63
C THR A 137 5.92 17.76 0.01
N THR A 138 7.11 17.96 0.57
CA THR A 138 7.91 19.18 0.34
C THR A 138 8.74 19.17 -0.95
N ARG A 139 9.25 18.02 -1.41
CA ARG A 139 10.16 17.96 -2.57
C ARG A 139 10.08 16.64 -3.31
N GLN A 140 9.63 16.63 -4.57
CA GLN A 140 9.00 15.42 -5.13
C GLN A 140 9.82 14.71 -6.23
N ASP A 141 10.90 15.31 -6.73
CA ASP A 141 12.07 14.66 -7.36
C ASP A 141 13.21 15.71 -7.40
N VAL A 142 14.40 15.34 -6.95
CA VAL A 142 15.54 16.28 -6.83
C VAL A 142 16.51 16.16 -8.00
N GLY A 143 16.56 15.01 -8.67
CA GLY A 143 17.64 14.69 -9.59
C GLY A 143 17.35 14.97 -11.05
N ASP A 144 16.08 15.10 -11.44
CA ASP A 144 15.67 15.54 -12.79
C ASP A 144 15.12 16.98 -12.83
N GLY A 145 14.94 17.61 -11.65
CA GLY A 145 14.37 18.94 -11.51
C GLY A 145 12.85 19.02 -11.63
N THR A 146 12.16 17.87 -11.70
CA THR A 146 10.70 17.80 -11.79
C THR A 146 10.07 18.02 -10.43
N TYR A 147 9.24 19.05 -10.32
CA TYR A 147 8.41 19.28 -9.14
C TYR A 147 7.00 18.76 -9.40
N TYR A 148 6.54 17.80 -8.60
CA TYR A 148 5.15 17.37 -8.60
C TYR A 148 4.34 18.24 -7.62
N ALA A 149 3.06 18.48 -7.92
CA ALA A 149 2.20 19.35 -7.11
C ALA A 149 1.60 18.58 -5.92
N SER A 150 1.51 19.23 -4.76
CA SER A 150 0.70 18.72 -3.64
C SER A 150 -0.76 19.18 -3.76
N ASP A 151 -1.69 18.27 -3.48
CA ASP A 151 -3.09 18.57 -3.24
C ASP A 151 -3.30 19.41 -1.97
N THR A 152 -4.44 20.08 -1.91
CA THR A 152 -4.81 20.99 -0.79
C THR A 152 -5.46 20.27 0.39
N SER A 153 -5.95 19.04 0.21
CA SER A 153 -6.49 18.19 1.26
C SER A 153 -6.21 16.72 0.99
N ALA A 154 -6.12 15.93 2.05
CA ALA A 154 -6.17 14.47 1.98
C ALA A 154 -7.27 13.97 2.91
N HIS A 155 -8.30 13.34 2.34
CA HIS A 155 -9.40 12.76 3.10
C HIS A 155 -9.12 11.26 3.29
N MET A 156 -8.69 10.91 4.48
CA MET A 156 -8.22 9.57 4.79
C MET A 156 -8.93 9.02 6.05
N SER A 157 -9.22 7.72 6.08
CA SER A 157 -9.72 7.00 7.24
C SER A 157 -8.60 6.16 7.89
N ASN A 158 -8.86 5.72 9.11
CA ASN A 158 -7.94 4.89 9.87
C ASN A 158 -8.06 3.43 9.45
N LEU A 159 -6.93 2.73 9.38
CA LEU A 159 -6.93 1.27 9.33
C LEU A 159 -6.82 0.72 10.75
N VAL A 160 -7.70 -0.21 11.11
CA VAL A 160 -7.65 -0.90 12.40
C VAL A 160 -7.49 -2.39 12.14
N PHE A 161 -6.47 -3.01 12.74
CA PHE A 161 -6.21 -4.44 12.61
C PHE A 161 -5.63 -5.01 13.90
N THR A 162 -5.62 -6.33 14.01
CA THR A 162 -5.08 -7.03 15.17
C THR A 162 -3.80 -7.78 14.77
N THR A 163 -2.76 -7.69 15.59
CA THR A 163 -1.50 -8.43 15.42
C THR A 163 -1.25 -9.33 16.62
N ASP A 164 -0.62 -10.49 16.41
CA ASP A 164 -0.13 -11.35 17.49
C ASP A 164 1.32 -11.75 17.17
N THR A 165 2.26 -11.38 18.03
CA THR A 165 3.67 -11.73 17.90
C THR A 165 3.98 -13.04 18.59
N TYR A 166 3.18 -14.08 18.33
CA TYR A 166 3.30 -15.40 18.94
C TYR A 166 3.25 -15.39 20.48
N THR A 167 2.64 -14.36 21.07
CA THR A 167 2.49 -14.20 22.53
C THR A 167 1.12 -14.66 23.02
N ASN A 168 0.23 -15.08 22.10
CA ASN A 168 -1.19 -15.35 22.38
C ASN A 168 -1.87 -14.15 23.06
N SER A 169 -1.36 -12.95 22.79
CA SER A 169 -1.84 -11.68 23.36
C SER A 169 -2.06 -10.70 22.22
N PRO A 170 -3.16 -10.85 21.47
CA PRO A 170 -3.41 -10.01 20.31
C PRO A 170 -3.49 -8.54 20.68
N ARG A 171 -2.84 -7.69 19.89
CA ARG A 171 -2.82 -6.23 20.05
C ARG A 171 -3.59 -5.58 18.92
N ASN A 172 -4.49 -4.67 19.28
CA ASN A 172 -5.14 -3.81 18.29
C ASN A 172 -4.20 -2.67 17.91
N ILE A 173 -3.98 -2.53 16.62
CA ILE A 173 -3.20 -1.47 15.99
C ILE A 173 -4.15 -0.58 15.21
N THR A 174 -3.99 0.73 15.39
CA THR A 174 -4.70 1.74 14.61
C THR A 174 -3.67 2.57 13.88
N LEU A 175 -3.70 2.53 12.55
CA LEU A 175 -2.90 3.40 11.70
C LEU A 175 -3.78 4.54 11.20
N PRO A 176 -3.56 5.78 11.67
CA PRO A 176 -4.40 6.90 11.29
C PRO A 176 -4.13 7.36 9.86
N GLY A 177 -5.21 7.64 9.12
CA GLY A 177 -5.15 8.33 7.84
C GLY A 177 -4.42 7.58 6.71
N VAL A 178 -4.51 6.25 6.67
CA VAL A 178 -3.82 5.41 5.66
C VAL A 178 -4.74 4.85 4.58
N VAL A 179 -6.06 5.00 4.73
CA VAL A 179 -7.04 4.51 3.73
C VAL A 179 -7.67 5.73 3.07
N THR A 180 -7.54 5.85 1.74
CA THR A 180 -8.19 6.94 0.99
C THR A 180 -9.71 6.80 1.06
N THR A 181 -10.42 7.90 1.30
CA THR A 181 -11.89 7.95 1.20
C THR A 181 -12.32 8.48 -0.17
N ALA A 182 -13.54 8.19 -0.61
CA ALA A 182 -14.05 8.66 -1.92
C ALA A 182 -14.04 10.19 -2.10
N SER A 183 -14.02 10.96 -1.01
CA SER A 183 -13.91 12.43 -1.06
C SER A 183 -12.48 12.93 -1.23
N SER A 184 -11.49 12.03 -1.14
CA SER A 184 -10.08 12.38 -1.27
C SER A 184 -9.76 12.69 -2.73
N PRO A 185 -9.03 13.79 -3.04
CA PRO A 185 -8.52 14.00 -4.40
C PRO A 185 -7.61 12.83 -4.84
N HIS A 186 -7.03 12.13 -3.86
CA HIS A 186 -6.22 10.93 -4.03
C HIS A 186 -7.01 9.65 -4.35
N ALA A 187 -8.33 9.63 -4.12
CA ALA A 187 -9.15 8.44 -4.36
C ALA A 187 -9.55 8.24 -5.83
N ASN A 188 -9.46 9.30 -6.64
CA ASN A 188 -9.83 9.29 -8.06
C ASN A 188 -8.63 9.15 -9.02
N GLY A 189 -7.44 8.79 -8.51
CA GLY A 189 -6.27 8.43 -9.32
C GLY A 189 -6.41 7.05 -9.99
N CYS A 190 -5.29 6.35 -10.21
CA CYS A 190 -5.26 5.04 -10.88
C CYS A 190 -5.98 3.88 -10.16
N PHE A 191 -6.61 4.10 -9.01
CA PHE A 191 -7.29 3.06 -8.27
C PHE A 191 -8.62 2.63 -8.92
N GLY A 192 -9.14 3.42 -9.87
CA GLY A 192 -10.60 3.52 -10.00
C GLY A 192 -11.19 4.05 -8.70
N SER A 193 -12.45 4.46 -8.66
CA SER A 193 -13.07 4.60 -7.34
C SER A 193 -13.01 3.22 -6.66
N LEU A 194 -12.56 3.16 -5.39
CA LEU A 194 -12.74 1.93 -4.61
C LEU A 194 -14.24 1.59 -4.60
N PRO A 195 -14.60 0.30 -4.70
CA PRO A 195 -15.99 -0.12 -4.60
C PRO A 195 -16.65 0.50 -3.37
N GLY A 196 -17.71 1.27 -3.59
CA GLY A 196 -18.58 1.72 -2.51
C GLY A 196 -19.24 0.55 -1.79
N GLN A 197 -19.84 0.84 -0.63
CA GLN A 197 -20.60 -0.15 0.14
C GLN A 197 -21.78 -0.68 -0.69
N ALA A 198 -21.97 -2.01 -0.72
CA ALA A 198 -23.17 -2.61 -1.28
C ALA A 198 -24.42 -2.15 -0.51
N ALA A 199 -25.49 -1.81 -1.23
CA ALA A 199 -26.69 -1.18 -0.66
C ALA A 199 -27.96 -1.97 -0.98
N ASN A 200 -29.10 -1.56 -0.41
CA ASN A 200 -30.43 -2.11 -0.68
C ASN A 200 -30.48 -3.66 -0.61
N PRO A 201 -30.14 -4.27 0.54
CA PRO A 201 -30.22 -5.72 0.67
C PRO A 201 -31.67 -6.19 0.55
N SER A 202 -31.87 -7.32 -0.12
CA SER A 202 -33.13 -8.07 -0.14
C SER A 202 -32.84 -9.53 0.22
N PRO A 203 -33.47 -10.07 1.28
CA PRO A 203 -34.36 -9.40 2.23
C PRO A 203 -33.70 -8.23 2.97
N SER A 204 -34.49 -7.24 3.40
CA SER A 204 -33.96 -6.14 4.19
C SER A 204 -33.53 -6.62 5.58
N ASN A 205 -32.67 -5.86 6.25
CA ASN A 205 -32.31 -6.14 7.64
C ASN A 205 -33.57 -6.28 8.52
N ASP A 206 -33.52 -7.19 9.49
CA ASP A 206 -34.61 -7.50 10.42
C ASP A 206 -35.89 -8.08 9.79
N SER A 207 -35.85 -8.52 8.53
CA SER A 207 -36.98 -9.23 7.90
C SER A 207 -37.31 -10.52 8.67
N THR A 208 -38.58 -10.73 8.97
CA THR A 208 -39.09 -11.94 9.63
C THR A 208 -39.98 -12.75 8.68
N GLY A 209 -40.13 -14.05 8.95
CA GLY A 209 -40.99 -14.92 8.13
C GLY A 209 -40.45 -15.20 6.71
N VAL A 210 -39.17 -14.90 6.46
CA VAL A 210 -38.50 -15.21 5.20
C VAL A 210 -38.12 -16.68 5.15
N ALA A 211 -38.35 -17.35 4.01
CA ALA A 211 -37.94 -18.73 3.83
C ALA A 211 -36.40 -18.85 3.85
N ILE A 212 -35.88 -19.90 4.49
CA ILE A 212 -34.43 -20.07 4.71
C ILE A 212 -33.60 -20.21 3.42
N ASN A 213 -34.25 -20.61 2.33
CA ASN A 213 -33.67 -20.77 1.00
C ASN A 213 -33.92 -19.57 0.08
N THR A 214 -34.40 -18.44 0.62
CA THR A 214 -34.65 -17.23 -0.18
C THR A 214 -33.34 -16.68 -0.71
N ASP A 215 -33.32 -16.36 -2.00
CA ASP A 215 -32.18 -15.70 -2.64
C ASP A 215 -31.91 -14.33 -2.00
N LEU A 216 -30.65 -14.10 -1.66
CA LEU A 216 -30.17 -12.81 -1.20
C LEU A 216 -29.74 -11.98 -2.40
N SER A 217 -29.99 -10.67 -2.37
CA SER A 217 -29.50 -9.74 -3.37
C SER A 217 -29.17 -8.38 -2.78
N TRP A 218 -28.35 -7.62 -3.49
CA TRP A 218 -27.93 -6.27 -3.13
C TRP A 218 -27.72 -5.42 -4.39
N THR A 219 -27.54 -4.12 -4.20
CA THR A 219 -27.08 -3.19 -5.24
C THR A 219 -25.57 -3.04 -5.09
N ALA A 220 -24.83 -3.36 -6.16
CA ALA A 220 -23.41 -3.08 -6.25
C ALA A 220 -23.15 -1.58 -6.45
N ASP A 221 -22.06 -1.07 -5.89
CA ASP A 221 -21.51 0.20 -6.34
C ASP A 221 -21.03 0.09 -7.79
N SER A 222 -21.07 1.20 -8.53
CA SER A 222 -20.66 1.25 -9.95
C SER A 222 -19.21 0.82 -10.20
N SER A 223 -18.34 0.88 -9.19
CA SER A 223 -16.95 0.44 -9.26
C SER A 223 -16.68 -0.94 -8.64
N ALA A 224 -17.71 -1.60 -8.09
CA ALA A 224 -17.59 -2.95 -7.56
C ALA A 224 -17.53 -4.01 -8.67
N VAL A 225 -16.41 -4.74 -8.77
CA VAL A 225 -16.24 -5.86 -9.71
C VAL A 225 -16.72 -7.19 -9.10
N SER A 226 -16.68 -7.32 -7.77
CA SER A 226 -17.13 -8.50 -7.03
C SER A 226 -17.43 -8.20 -5.55
N HIS A 227 -18.03 -9.17 -4.85
CA HIS A 227 -18.40 -9.08 -3.44
C HIS A 227 -18.04 -10.38 -2.71
N ASP A 228 -17.43 -10.27 -1.53
CA ASP A 228 -17.26 -11.39 -0.62
C ASP A 228 -18.54 -11.60 0.19
N VAL A 229 -19.14 -12.78 0.06
CA VAL A 229 -20.39 -13.14 0.73
C VAL A 229 -20.09 -13.89 2.00
N TYR A 230 -20.59 -13.37 3.12
CA TYR A 230 -20.54 -14.00 4.44
C TYR A 230 -21.97 -14.35 4.86
N PHE A 231 -22.24 -15.61 5.19
CA PHE A 231 -23.58 -16.09 5.51
C PHE A 231 -23.53 -17.21 6.56
N GLY A 232 -24.45 -17.16 7.53
CA GLY A 232 -24.55 -18.14 8.61
C GLY A 232 -25.31 -17.59 9.81
N ALA A 233 -25.61 -18.48 10.77
CA ALA A 233 -26.32 -18.11 12.00
C ALA A 233 -25.40 -17.55 13.11
N SER A 234 -24.08 -17.55 12.89
CA SER A 234 -23.08 -16.98 13.81
C SER A 234 -22.81 -15.50 13.52
N ASN A 235 -22.33 -14.77 14.52
CA ASN A 235 -21.85 -13.40 14.37
C ASN A 235 -20.36 -13.30 14.81
N PRO A 236 -19.42 -12.97 13.91
CA PRO A 236 -19.62 -12.71 12.49
C PRO A 236 -20.00 -13.98 11.70
N PRO A 237 -20.69 -13.85 10.55
CA PRO A 237 -21.02 -14.99 9.70
C PRO A 237 -19.78 -15.60 9.05
N ALA A 238 -19.88 -16.87 8.64
CA ALA A 238 -18.80 -17.54 7.93
C ALA A 238 -18.67 -17.01 6.49
N PHE A 239 -17.44 -16.88 5.99
CA PHE A 239 -17.20 -16.62 4.57
C PHE A 239 -17.68 -17.80 3.73
N VAL A 240 -18.43 -17.51 2.67
CA VAL A 240 -18.93 -18.52 1.73
C VAL A 240 -18.13 -18.49 0.44
N ARG A 241 -18.10 -17.33 -0.24
CA ARG A 241 -17.47 -17.17 -1.55
C ARG A 241 -17.31 -15.71 -1.96
N ASN A 242 -16.45 -15.49 -2.95
CA ASN A 242 -16.47 -14.28 -3.77
C ASN A 242 -17.51 -14.44 -4.91
N GLN A 243 -18.26 -13.37 -5.18
CA GLN A 243 -19.39 -13.33 -6.11
C GLN A 243 -19.31 -12.07 -6.99
N ALA A 244 -19.15 -12.24 -8.30
CA ALA A 244 -19.14 -11.13 -9.25
C ALA A 244 -20.54 -10.51 -9.47
N GLY A 245 -21.59 -11.33 -9.41
CA GLY A 245 -22.98 -10.87 -9.45
C GLY A 245 -23.43 -10.20 -8.15
N THR A 246 -24.69 -9.77 -8.13
CA THR A 246 -25.28 -9.07 -6.98
C THR A 246 -26.34 -9.90 -6.24
N SER A 247 -26.22 -11.23 -6.33
CA SER A 247 -27.09 -12.17 -5.65
C SER A 247 -26.36 -13.42 -5.17
N TYR A 248 -26.91 -14.05 -4.15
CA TYR A 248 -26.44 -15.29 -3.56
C TYR A 248 -27.62 -16.19 -3.17
N ALA A 249 -27.64 -17.42 -3.68
CA ALA A 249 -28.63 -18.44 -3.34
C ALA A 249 -28.07 -19.35 -2.23
N PRO A 250 -28.66 -19.36 -1.02
CA PRO A 250 -28.15 -20.15 0.10
C PRO A 250 -28.39 -21.67 -0.03
N GLY A 251 -29.29 -22.11 -0.92
CA GLY A 251 -29.59 -23.53 -1.19
C GLY A 251 -30.82 -24.06 -0.48
#